data_AF-A0A3B0Q520-F1
#
_entry.id   AF-A0A3B0Q520-F1
#
_cell.length_a   1.000
_cell.length_b   1.000
_cell.length_c   1.000
_cell.angle_alpha   90.00
_cell.angle_beta   90.00
_cell.angle_gamma   90.00
#
_symmetry.space_group_name_H-M   'P 1'
#
loop_
_entity.id
_entity.type
_entity.pdbx_description
1 polymer ?
#
loop_
_entity_poly.entity_id
_entity_poly.type
_entity_poly.pdbx_seq_one_letter_code
_entity_poly.pdbx_strand_id
1 'polypeptide(L)'
;MLKLNINFYDKNKAGDLISTLIVDITNVAFSLNQVFSAVINAAINIFISIIMMFIVSTKLTLIVIPITLIMFAAIGFLIKKAQPHFIYVRNAFGKLNAFVEETLANTKITNSFDKQSELLSQFQKITKEIRDTAFKSDMIARSFETIYNIMSNSIILIITALAAIFYLKGEEVW
;
A
#
# COMPACT_ATOMS: atom_id res chain seq x y z
N MET A 1 -13.06 4.10 -30.61
CA MET A 1 -12.41 5.14 -31.45
C MET A 1 -13.05 5.33 -32.83
N LEU A 2 -14.05 4.56 -33.27
CA LEU A 2 -14.67 4.72 -34.60
C LEU A 2 -16.15 5.13 -34.53
N LYS A 3 -16.45 6.26 -33.88
CA LYS A 3 -17.69 7.06 -34.05
C LYS A 3 -17.67 8.23 -33.07
N LEU A 4 -17.03 9.34 -33.44
CA LEU A 4 -17.34 10.63 -32.83
C LEU A 4 -17.11 11.75 -33.85
N ASN A 5 -18.07 12.67 -33.85
CA ASN A 5 -18.30 13.69 -34.86
C ASN A 5 -17.20 14.76 -34.84
N ILE A 6 -16.86 15.30 -36.02
CA ILE A 6 -15.70 16.16 -36.30
C ILE A 6 -15.65 17.46 -35.48
N ASN A 7 -16.79 17.88 -34.91
CA ASN A 7 -16.88 19.04 -33.99
C ASN A 7 -16.33 18.80 -32.57
N PHE A 8 -15.89 17.58 -32.23
CA PHE A 8 -15.30 17.27 -30.92
C PHE A 8 -13.79 17.61 -30.86
N TYR A 9 -13.13 17.77 -32.02
CA TYR A 9 -11.69 17.99 -32.14
C TYR A 9 -11.25 19.46 -32.06
N ASP A 10 -12.19 20.41 -32.23
CA ASP A 10 -11.86 21.81 -32.49
C ASP A 10 -11.94 22.74 -31.26
N LYS A 11 -12.34 22.22 -30.09
CA LYS A 11 -12.52 23.04 -28.87
C LYS A 11 -11.71 22.64 -27.65
N ASN A 12 -11.06 21.48 -27.64
CA ASN A 12 -10.09 21.09 -26.61
C ASN A 12 -9.01 20.23 -27.24
N LYS A 13 -7.74 20.61 -27.02
CA LYS A 13 -6.52 19.99 -27.51
C LYS A 13 -6.66 18.45 -27.65
N ALA A 14 -6.92 17.96 -28.86
CA ALA A 14 -7.03 16.54 -29.15
C ALA A 14 -5.78 15.75 -28.69
N GLY A 15 -4.61 16.40 -28.74
CA GLY A 15 -3.35 15.89 -28.21
C GLY A 15 -3.33 15.68 -26.69
N ASP A 16 -3.93 16.56 -25.88
CA ASP A 16 -3.96 16.40 -24.42
C ASP A 16 -4.89 15.25 -24.02
N LEU A 17 -6.04 15.10 -24.70
CA LEU A 17 -6.96 13.99 -24.47
C LEU A 17 -6.33 12.65 -24.85
N ILE A 18 -5.69 12.57 -26.01
CA ILE A 18 -4.99 11.36 -26.46
C ILE A 18 -3.78 11.08 -25.55
N SER A 19 -3.03 12.10 -25.14
CA SER A 19 -1.89 11.96 -24.21
C SER A 19 -2.31 11.42 -22.85
N THR A 20 -3.35 12.01 -22.25
CA THR A 20 -3.90 11.54 -20.96
C THR A 20 -4.43 10.11 -21.08
N LEU A 21 -5.15 9.79 -22.16
CA LEU A 21 -5.61 8.42 -22.43
C LEU A 21 -4.46 7.41 -22.55
N ILE A 22 -3.39 7.76 -23.29
CA ILE A 22 -2.23 6.89 -23.45
C ILE A 22 -1.50 6.71 -22.12
N VAL A 23 -1.32 7.79 -21.35
CA VAL A 23 -0.69 7.76 -20.03
C VAL A 23 -1.49 6.90 -19.07
N ASP A 24 -2.81 7.07 -19.02
CA ASP A 24 -3.67 6.27 -18.14
C ASP A 24 -3.66 4.79 -18.53
N ILE A 25 -3.79 4.48 -19.82
CA ILE A 25 -3.73 3.09 -20.32
C ILE A 25 -2.37 2.46 -20.00
N THR A 26 -1.29 3.22 -20.17
CA THR A 26 0.07 2.75 -19.87
C THR A 26 0.28 2.56 -18.37
N ASN A 27 -0.21 3.47 -17.54
CA ASN A 27 -0.16 3.36 -16.08
C ASN A 27 -0.96 2.16 -15.58
N VAL A 28 -2.15 1.91 -16.13
CA VAL A 28 -2.96 0.73 -15.81
C VAL A 28 -2.23 -0.54 -16.26
N ALA A 29 -1.71 -0.58 -17.49
CA ALA A 29 -0.97 -1.73 -17.99
C ALA A 29 0.29 -2.02 -17.17
N PHE A 30 1.04 -1.00 -16.77
CA PHE A 30 2.21 -1.12 -15.92
C PHE A 30 1.85 -1.62 -14.51
N SER A 31 0.81 -1.05 -13.90
CA SER A 31 0.32 -1.47 -12.58
C SER A 31 -0.17 -2.92 -12.60
N LEU A 32 -0.88 -3.31 -13.66
CA LEU A 32 -1.36 -4.67 -13.84
C LEU A 32 -0.19 -5.65 -13.97
N ASN A 33 0.82 -5.31 -14.77
CA ASN A 33 2.03 -6.13 -14.91
C ASN A 33 2.77 -6.27 -13.57
N GLN A 34 2.90 -5.20 -12.79
CA GLN A 34 3.52 -5.25 -11.46
C GLN A 34 2.75 -6.18 -10.52
N VAL A 35 1.43 -6.02 -10.42
CA VAL A 35 0.59 -6.87 -9.55
C VAL A 35 0.66 -8.33 -10.00
N PHE A 36 0.55 -8.58 -11.30
CA PHE A 36 0.63 -9.93 -11.87
C PHE A 36 1.98 -10.58 -11.57
N SER A 37 3.08 -9.86 -11.80
CA SER A 37 4.43 -10.32 -11.48
C SER A 37 4.59 -10.57 -9.99
N ALA A 38 4.07 -9.70 -9.13
CA ALA A 38 4.14 -9.86 -7.68
C ALA A 38 3.38 -11.11 -7.21
N VAL A 39 2.18 -11.36 -7.72
CA VAL A 39 1.37 -12.53 -7.36
C VAL A 39 2.04 -13.83 -7.81
N ILE A 40 2.57 -13.87 -9.05
CA ILE A 40 3.30 -15.03 -9.55
C ILE A 40 4.55 -15.30 -8.70
N ASN A 41 5.36 -14.27 -8.43
CA ASN A 41 6.55 -14.41 -7.61
C ASN A 41 6.20 -14.87 -6.19
N ALA A 42 5.15 -14.31 -5.57
CA ALA A 42 4.69 -14.72 -4.25
C ALA A 42 4.24 -16.19 -4.23
N ALA A 43 3.45 -16.62 -5.22
CA ALA A 43 3.01 -18.00 -5.34
C ALA A 43 4.21 -18.96 -5.49
N ILE A 44 5.11 -18.67 -6.45
CA ILE A 44 6.31 -19.48 -6.67
C ILE A 44 7.17 -19.56 -5.41
N ASN A 45 7.41 -18.44 -4.73
CA ASN A 45 8.20 -18.42 -3.49
C ASN A 45 7.56 -19.27 -2.39
N ILE A 46 6.24 -19.20 -2.21
CA ILE A 46 5.53 -20.03 -1.22
C ILE A 46 5.69 -21.51 -1.58
N PHE A 47 5.43 -21.89 -2.83
CA PHE A 47 5.56 -23.27 -3.29
C PHE A 47 6.98 -23.80 -3.11
N ILE A 48 8.00 -23.08 -3.57
CA ILE A 48 9.40 -23.47 -3.44
C ILE A 48 9.78 -23.57 -1.96
N SER A 49 9.40 -22.60 -1.13
CA SER A 49 9.75 -22.60 0.30
C SER A 49 9.16 -23.80 1.03
N ILE A 50 7.89 -24.14 0.77
CA ILE A 50 7.24 -25.32 1.37
C ILE A 50 7.94 -26.61 0.93
N ILE A 51 8.19 -26.76 -0.37
CA ILE A 51 8.88 -27.95 -0.91
C ILE A 51 10.28 -28.09 -0.28
N MET A 52 11.05 -27.01 -0.25
CA MET A 52 12.39 -27.00 0.36
C MET A 52 12.34 -27.33 1.85
N MET A 53 11.33 -26.84 2.59
CA MET A 53 11.14 -27.17 4.01
C MET A 53 10.91 -28.68 4.23
N PHE A 54 10.03 -29.30 3.43
CA PHE A 54 9.80 -30.74 3.51
C PHE A 54 11.01 -31.59 3.11
N ILE A 55 11.79 -31.13 2.12
CA ILE A 55 13.05 -31.78 1.70
C ILE A 55 14.11 -31.71 2.80
N VAL A 56 14.22 -30.56 3.49
CA VAL A 56 15.25 -30.37 4.52
C VAL A 56 14.91 -31.11 5.81
N SER A 57 13.68 -30.99 6.31
CA SER A 57 13.25 -31.67 7.53
C SER A 57 11.73 -31.61 7.69
N THR A 58 11.06 -32.76 7.66
CA THR A 58 9.61 -32.83 7.95
C THR A 58 9.29 -32.44 9.41
N LYS A 59 10.16 -32.77 10.39
CA LYS A 59 9.96 -32.45 11.82
C LYS A 59 9.91 -30.94 12.08
N LEU A 60 10.93 -30.19 11.64
CA LEU A 60 10.96 -28.72 11.74
C LEU A 60 9.76 -28.06 11.03
N THR A 61 9.40 -28.56 9.85
CA THR A 61 8.31 -28.01 9.03
C THR A 61 6.97 -28.02 9.77
N LEU A 62 6.64 -29.12 10.46
CA LEU A 62 5.43 -29.26 11.28
C LEU A 62 5.37 -28.24 12.43
N ILE A 63 6.52 -27.78 12.94
CA ILE A 63 6.60 -26.75 13.97
C ILE A 63 6.46 -25.35 13.36
N VAL A 64 7.10 -25.11 12.22
CA VAL A 64 7.18 -23.76 11.60
C VAL A 64 5.87 -23.34 10.93
N ILE A 65 5.19 -24.26 10.22
CA ILE A 65 3.93 -23.96 9.53
C ILE A 65 2.88 -23.31 10.47
N PRO A 66 2.54 -23.87 11.64
CA PRO A 66 1.54 -23.27 12.52
C PRO A 66 2.00 -21.92 13.09
N ILE A 67 3.30 -21.75 13.39
CA ILE A 67 3.85 -20.47 13.87
C ILE A 67 3.66 -19.38 12.81
N THR A 68 4.02 -19.68 11.55
CA THR A 68 3.84 -18.76 10.42
C THR A 68 2.37 -18.43 10.18
N LEU A 69 1.46 -19.40 10.32
CA LEU A 69 0.02 -19.18 10.16
C LEU A 69 -0.56 -18.27 11.25
N ILE A 70 -0.14 -18.46 12.51
CA ILE A 70 -0.51 -17.59 13.63
C ILE A 70 -0.01 -16.15 13.38
N MET A 71 1.23 -16.01 12.91
CA MET A 71 1.79 -14.70 12.58
C MET A 71 1.02 -14.03 11.42
N PHE A 72 0.68 -14.77 10.37
CA PHE A 72 -0.14 -14.27 9.28
C PHE A 72 -1.50 -13.74 9.78
N ALA A 73 -2.17 -14.48 10.67
CA ALA A 73 -3.42 -14.06 11.28
C ALA A 73 -3.27 -12.80 12.16
N ALA A 74 -2.20 -12.73 12.96
CA ALA A 74 -1.90 -11.58 13.81
C ALA A 74 -1.67 -10.31 12.97
N ILE A 75 -0.92 -10.42 11.87
CA ILE A 75 -0.68 -9.32 10.92
C ILE A 75 -1.99 -8.93 10.24
N GLY A 76 -2.80 -9.89 9.80
CA GLY A 76 -4.11 -9.62 9.20
C GLY A 76 -5.04 -8.83 10.13
N PHE A 77 -5.08 -9.18 11.42
CA PHE A 77 -5.84 -8.45 12.43
C PHE A 77 -5.33 -7.02 12.62
N LEU A 78 -4.01 -6.87 12.68
CA LEU A 78 -3.31 -5.60 12.80
C LEU A 78 -3.65 -4.67 11.62
N ILE A 79 -3.54 -5.16 10.38
CA ILE A 79 -3.92 -4.42 9.17
C ILE A 79 -5.38 -3.98 9.22
N LYS A 80 -6.29 -4.89 9.59
CA LYS A 80 -7.73 -4.59 9.70
C LYS A 80 -8.01 -3.45 10.69
N LYS A 81 -7.26 -3.39 11.79
CA LYS A 81 -7.38 -2.32 12.79
C LYS A 81 -6.89 -0.95 12.27
N ALA A 82 -5.92 -0.93 11.36
CA ALA A 82 -5.40 0.32 10.81
C ALA A 82 -6.13 0.84 9.58
N GLN A 83 -6.81 -0.04 8.84
CA GLN A 83 -7.61 0.33 7.67
C GLN A 83 -8.46 1.62 7.84
N PRO A 84 -9.21 1.83 8.94
CA PRO A 84 -9.99 3.06 9.11
C PRO A 84 -9.15 4.34 9.12
N HIS A 85 -7.93 4.30 9.66
CA HIS A 85 -7.04 5.46 9.70
C HIS A 85 -6.54 5.85 8.30
N PHE A 86 -6.21 4.86 7.46
CA PHE A 86 -5.85 5.10 6.06
C PHE A 86 -7.02 5.65 5.24
N ILE A 87 -8.24 5.14 5.47
CA ILE A 87 -9.44 5.67 4.83
C ILE A 87 -9.67 7.13 5.22
N TYR A 88 -9.48 7.48 6.50
CA TYR A 88 -9.61 8.86 6.96
C TYR A 88 -8.64 9.80 6.24
N VAL A 89 -7.35 9.43 6.17
CA VAL A 89 -6.32 10.23 5.51
C VAL A 89 -6.64 10.40 4.02
N ARG A 90 -7.07 9.32 3.34
CA ARG A 90 -7.49 9.38 1.94
C ARG A 90 -8.66 10.36 1.73
N ASN A 91 -9.65 10.33 2.61
CA ASN A 91 -10.79 11.26 2.56
C ASN A 91 -10.36 12.71 2.82
N ALA A 92 -9.43 12.94 3.76
CA ALA A 92 -8.92 14.27 4.07
C ALA A 92 -8.16 14.87 2.87
N PHE A 93 -7.32 14.07 2.18
CA PHE A 93 -6.71 14.49 0.91
C PHE A 93 -7.75 14.73 -0.19
N GLY A 94 -8.82 13.93 -0.25
CA GLY A 94 -9.94 14.18 -1.16
C GLY A 94 -10.59 15.55 -0.95
N LYS A 95 -10.83 15.93 0.32
CA LYS A 95 -11.35 17.28 0.67
C LYS A 95 -10.38 18.38 0.27
N LEU A 96 -9.08 18.20 0.48
CA LEU A 96 -8.07 19.18 0.08
C LEU A 96 -8.03 19.36 -1.43
N ASN A 97 -8.05 18.26 -2.19
CA ASN A 97 -8.07 18.32 -3.65
C ASN A 97 -9.31 19.05 -4.16
N ALA A 98 -10.50 18.73 -3.63
CA ALA A 98 -11.73 19.43 -3.98
C ALA A 98 -11.66 20.93 -3.64
N PHE A 99 -11.14 21.29 -2.46
CA PHE A 99 -10.95 22.69 -2.06
C PHE A 99 -10.00 23.44 -3.02
N VAL A 100 -8.90 22.81 -3.43
CA VAL A 100 -7.95 23.39 -4.37
C VAL A 100 -8.60 23.56 -5.76
N GLU A 101 -9.34 22.57 -6.23
CA GLU A 101 -10.02 22.61 -7.53
C GLU A 101 -11.10 23.71 -7.58
N GLU A 102 -11.93 23.81 -6.54
CA GLU A 102 -12.93 24.88 -6.40
C GLU A 102 -12.28 26.27 -6.30
N THR A 103 -11.18 26.38 -5.56
CA THR A 103 -10.43 27.64 -5.42
C THR A 103 -9.85 28.08 -6.76
N LEU A 104 -9.24 27.16 -7.51
CA LEU A 104 -8.66 27.45 -8.82
C LEU A 104 -9.74 27.84 -9.84
N ALA A 105 -10.87 27.13 -9.87
CA ALA A 105 -12.01 27.47 -10.71
C ALA A 105 -12.56 28.89 -10.43
N ASN A 106 -12.52 29.32 -9.16
CA ASN A 106 -13.08 30.60 -8.71
C ASN A 106 -12.03 31.72 -8.50
N THR A 107 -10.78 31.53 -8.95
CA THR A 107 -9.67 32.47 -8.70
C THR A 107 -9.99 33.92 -9.10
N LYS A 108 -10.72 34.12 -10.21
CA LYS A 108 -11.13 35.47 -10.66
C LYS A 108 -12.11 36.15 -9.69
N ILE A 109 -12.99 35.38 -9.05
CA ILE A 109 -13.97 35.89 -8.09
C ILE A 109 -13.26 36.24 -6.78
N THR A 110 -12.39 35.35 -6.30
CA THR A 110 -11.66 35.58 -5.05
C THR A 110 -10.80 36.85 -5.07
N ASN A 111 -10.13 37.11 -6.19
CA ASN A 111 -9.28 38.30 -6.35
C ASN A 111 -10.10 39.60 -6.43
N SER A 112 -11.32 39.55 -6.95
CA SER A 112 -12.21 40.72 -7.02
C SER A 112 -12.88 41.08 -5.69
N PHE A 113 -12.99 40.12 -4.76
CA PHE A 113 -13.63 40.29 -3.45
C PHE A 113 -12.65 40.32 -2.26
N ASP A 114 -11.33 40.34 -2.52
CA ASP A 114 -10.27 40.39 -1.51
C ASP A 114 -10.34 39.27 -0.43
N LYS A 115 -10.88 38.10 -0.82
CA LYS A 115 -11.16 36.96 0.09
C LYS A 115 -9.97 36.01 0.31
N GLN A 116 -8.77 36.40 -0.09
CA GLN A 116 -7.58 35.53 -0.04
C GLN A 116 -7.22 35.08 1.39
N SER A 117 -7.37 35.97 2.38
CA SER A 117 -7.08 35.64 3.78
C SER A 117 -8.05 34.59 4.35
N GLU A 118 -9.33 34.66 3.96
CA GLU A 118 -10.36 33.70 4.34
C GLU A 118 -10.06 32.31 3.75
N LEU A 119 -9.71 32.24 2.47
CA LEU A 119 -9.28 31.00 1.83
C LEU A 119 -8.01 30.41 2.45
N LEU A 120 -7.04 31.25 2.79
CA LEU A 120 -5.81 30.79 3.44
C LEU A 120 -6.12 30.16 4.80
N SER A 121 -7.03 30.76 5.58
CA SER A 121 -7.49 30.20 6.86
C SER A 121 -8.18 28.85 6.68
N GLN A 122 -9.03 28.70 5.66
CA GLN A 122 -9.68 27.42 5.34
C GLN A 122 -8.66 26.36 4.90
N PHE A 123 -7.71 26.72 4.04
CA PHE A 123 -6.62 25.83 3.62
C PHE A 123 -5.78 25.35 4.81
N GLN A 124 -5.41 26.27 5.71
CA GLN A 124 -4.66 25.94 6.93
C GLN A 124 -5.45 24.97 7.83
N LYS A 125 -6.77 25.14 7.95
CA LYS A 125 -7.62 24.25 8.73
C LYS A 125 -7.65 22.83 8.14
N ILE A 126 -7.84 22.69 6.82
CA ILE A 126 -7.84 21.39 6.13
C ILE A 126 -6.46 20.73 6.23
N THR A 127 -5.39 21.50 6.01
CA THR A 127 -4.01 20.99 6.07
C THR A 127 -3.64 20.53 7.47
N LYS A 128 -4.09 21.23 8.52
CA LYS A 128 -3.89 20.83 9.91
C LYS A 128 -4.58 19.48 10.21
N GLU A 129 -5.81 19.31 9.75
CA GLU A 129 -6.52 18.03 9.87
C GLU A 129 -5.78 16.89 9.17
N ILE A 130 -5.29 17.12 7.94
CA ILE A 130 -4.47 16.15 7.20
C ILE A 130 -3.20 15.82 7.97
N ARG A 131 -2.47 16.83 8.43
CA ARG A 131 -1.21 16.62 9.16
C ARG A 131 -1.40 15.75 10.39
N ASP A 132 -2.38 16.08 11.22
CA ASP A 132 -2.60 15.40 12.50
C ASP A 132 -3.13 13.96 12.29
N THR A 133 -3.87 13.71 11.21
CA THR A 133 -4.39 12.38 10.89
C THR A 133 -3.41 11.51 10.12
N ALA A 134 -2.66 12.10 9.18
CA ALA A 134 -1.55 11.44 8.48
C ALA A 134 -0.46 11.02 9.45
N PHE A 135 -0.11 11.87 10.43
CA PHE A 135 0.86 11.51 11.47
C PHE A 135 0.43 10.26 12.24
N LYS A 136 -0.84 10.18 12.67
CA LYS A 136 -1.37 9.00 13.37
C LYS A 136 -1.35 7.76 12.49
N SER A 137 -1.75 7.88 11.22
CA SER A 137 -1.73 6.75 10.28
C SER A 137 -0.32 6.25 9.99
N ASP A 138 0.65 7.16 9.80
CA ASP A 138 2.06 6.81 9.58
C ASP A 138 2.68 6.14 10.81
N MET A 139 2.37 6.64 12.01
CA MET A 139 2.81 6.03 13.26
C MET A 139 2.29 4.58 13.40
N ILE A 140 1.04 4.34 13.01
CA ILE A 140 0.45 3.00 12.97
C ILE A 140 1.15 2.12 11.91
N ALA A 141 1.42 2.66 10.72
CA ALA A 141 2.12 1.96 9.64
C ALA A 141 3.52 1.49 10.08
N ARG A 142 4.31 2.41 10.64
CA ARG A 142 5.66 2.12 11.17
C ARG A 142 5.64 1.11 12.31
N SER A 143 4.59 1.16 13.14
CA SER A 143 4.40 0.16 14.19
C SER A 143 4.21 -1.24 13.61
N PHE A 144 3.49 -1.40 12.49
CA PHE A 144 3.37 -2.71 11.83
C PHE A 144 4.69 -3.21 11.29
N GLU A 145 5.46 -2.37 10.61
CA GLU A 145 6.77 -2.78 10.08
C GLU A 145 7.69 -3.24 11.22
N THR A 146 7.69 -2.50 12.34
CA THR A 146 8.48 -2.86 13.53
C THR A 146 8.00 -4.19 14.14
N ILE A 147 6.69 -4.37 14.32
CA ILE A 147 6.11 -5.62 14.86
C ILE A 147 6.42 -6.79 13.94
N TYR A 148 6.25 -6.62 12.62
CA TYR A 148 6.56 -7.63 11.61
C TYR A 148 8.02 -8.05 11.69
N ASN A 149 8.95 -7.10 11.77
CA ASN A 149 10.38 -7.38 11.84
C ASN A 149 10.76 -8.12 13.13
N ILE A 150 10.19 -7.72 14.27
CA ILE A 150 10.41 -8.42 15.55
C ILE A 150 9.89 -9.87 15.47
N MET A 151 8.68 -10.06 14.96
CA MET A 151 8.09 -11.40 14.82
C MET A 151 8.90 -12.28 13.86
N SER A 152 9.29 -11.75 12.70
CA SER A 152 10.08 -12.44 11.69
C SER A 152 11.46 -12.87 12.23
N ASN A 153 12.20 -11.94 12.83
CA ASN A 153 13.51 -12.23 13.41
C ASN A 153 13.43 -13.24 14.57
N SER A 154 12.36 -13.19 15.35
CA SER A 154 12.13 -14.16 16.43
C SER A 154 11.90 -15.57 15.87
N ILE A 155 11.14 -15.72 14.79
CA ILE A 155 10.92 -17.01 14.13
C ILE A 155 12.24 -17.57 13.60
N ILE A 156 13.02 -16.75 12.90
CA ILE A 156 14.33 -17.16 12.38
C ILE A 156 15.22 -17.64 13.54
N LEU A 157 15.27 -16.90 14.65
CA LEU A 157 16.06 -17.26 15.83
C LEU A 157 15.60 -18.58 16.45
N ILE A 158 14.28 -18.79 16.60
CA ILE A 158 13.71 -20.05 17.12
C ILE A 158 14.06 -21.22 16.20
N ILE A 159 13.91 -21.05 14.89
CA ILE A 159 14.22 -22.09 13.89
C ILE A 159 15.69 -22.45 13.93
N THR A 160 16.59 -21.46 13.92
CA THR A 160 18.04 -21.69 13.96
C THR A 160 18.45 -22.36 15.26
N ALA A 161 17.89 -21.96 16.41
CA ALA A 161 18.16 -22.59 17.69
C ALA A 161 17.69 -24.05 17.74
N LEU A 162 16.47 -24.33 17.26
CA LEU A 162 15.95 -25.71 17.17
C LEU A 162 16.81 -26.56 16.24
N ALA A 163 17.16 -26.06 15.06
CA ALA A 163 18.03 -26.75 14.11
C ALA A 163 19.40 -27.08 14.73
N ALA A 164 20.01 -26.14 15.46
CA ALA A 164 21.27 -26.38 16.16
C ALA A 164 21.15 -27.45 17.25
N ILE A 165 20.06 -27.47 18.02
CA ILE A 165 19.81 -28.49 19.05
C ILE A 165 19.62 -29.87 18.42
N PHE A 166 18.85 -29.98 17.33
CA PHE A 166 18.66 -31.24 16.62
C PHE A 166 20.00 -31.77 16.08
N TYR A 167 20.81 -30.89 15.49
CA TYR A 167 22.15 -31.23 15.03
C TYR A 167 23.06 -31.75 16.16
N LEU A 168 23.06 -31.07 17.31
CA LEU A 168 23.88 -31.49 18.47
C LEU A 168 23.39 -32.78 19.15
N LYS A 169 22.09 -33.09 19.07
CA LYS A 169 21.52 -34.34 19.59
C LYS A 169 21.81 -35.56 18.70
N GLY A 170 22.40 -35.36 17.52
CA GLY A 170 22.63 -36.44 16.56
C GLY A 170 21.33 -37.03 15.99
N GLU A 171 20.19 -36.36 16.17
CA GLU A 171 18.99 -36.68 15.41
C GLU A 171 19.24 -36.25 13.97
N GLU A 172 19.11 -37.18 13.02
CA GLU A 172 19.16 -36.84 11.61
C GLU A 172 18.08 -35.78 11.34
N VAL A 173 18.58 -34.61 10.94
CA VAL A 173 17.76 -33.49 10.50
C VAL A 173 17.19 -33.80 9.10
N TRP A 174 17.75 -34.79 8.40
CA TRP A 174 17.38 -35.25 7.06
C TRP A 174 16.26 -36.30 7.10
#